data_AF-A0A7S2IIT7-F1
#
_entry.id   AF-A0A7S2IIT7-F1
#
_cell.length_a   1.000
_cell.length_b   1.000
_cell.length_c   1.000
_cell.angle_alpha   90.00
_cell.angle_beta   90.00
_cell.angle_gamma   90.00
#
_symmetry.space_group_name_H-M   'P 1'
#
loop_
_entity.id
_entity.type
_entity.pdbx_description
1 polymer ?
#
loop_
_entity_poly.entity_id
_entity_poly.type
_entity_poly.pdbx_seq_one_letter_code
_entity_poly.pdbx_strand_id
1 'polypeptide(L)'
;MQPKKVEAATPADGICRATCSADVCTFTAKVDLYAGELGYYTFEECNGAINPTLGMEVGKTYKFVQADRSNYYHPLGFAYFPDGAHADADELEPSIVPPGSDSNCGADMSCPAPMYLQGEEYLGTYSNDDTVAQVSSGEDNFGLDDYEPKFFHPIPEWTSYGPFSISLKFDDEEYQQDIFYFCHIHQFMTGRIKLLKDDKPIQDKVDLPALGYEYDSPSDFDKTCGTFGLDKFQLPYPECPEKFVCDVPQDNANLVQFSSCIDAMDCHMVAGMTTGVTANSEKALFIHQMIPHHQNAVNMAKALLKTGSLECDNLEDETDDCSLEVILREIINGQNAQIQAMQAILEGSNYPEEDDCKVDVSGNSSSPAARPYILSIMSSIVISAVTYTLMYQI
;
A
#
# COMPACT_ATOMS: atom_id res chain seq x y z
N MET A 1 0.96 27.92 25.22
CA MET A 1 1.27 28.72 24.02
C MET A 1 1.80 27.71 23.01
N GLN A 2 0.92 27.16 22.16
CA GLN A 2 1.34 26.20 21.14
C GLN A 2 2.26 26.91 20.15
N PRO A 3 3.38 26.33 19.74
CA PRO A 3 4.20 26.92 18.68
C PRO A 3 3.36 26.99 17.41
N LYS A 4 3.26 28.17 16.81
CA LYS A 4 2.66 28.34 15.49
C LYS A 4 3.45 27.46 14.52
N LYS A 5 2.79 26.44 13.96
CA LYS A 5 3.25 25.71 12.79
C LYS A 5 3.44 26.75 11.69
N VAL A 6 4.69 27.06 11.34
CA VAL A 6 4.98 27.88 10.17
C VAL A 6 4.68 26.97 9.00
N GLU A 7 3.54 27.18 8.32
CA GLU A 7 3.31 26.60 7.01
C GLU A 7 4.47 27.06 6.13
N ALA A 8 5.38 26.15 5.78
CA ALA A 8 6.35 26.43 4.75
C ALA A 8 5.53 26.68 3.48
N ALA A 9 5.74 27.76 2.73
CA ALA A 9 5.11 27.85 1.43
C ALA A 9 5.76 26.79 0.53
N THR A 10 4.98 26.03 -0.26
CA THR A 10 5.56 25.22 -1.34
C THR A 10 6.44 26.15 -2.19
N PRO A 11 7.74 25.86 -2.35
CA PRO A 11 8.63 26.73 -3.11
C PRO A 11 8.10 26.96 -4.53
N ALA A 12 8.35 28.14 -5.09
CA ALA A 12 7.80 28.53 -6.40
C ALA A 12 8.28 27.62 -7.56
N ASP A 13 9.34 26.85 -7.34
CA ASP A 13 9.88 25.86 -8.27
C ASP A 13 9.18 24.49 -8.18
N GLY A 14 8.25 24.30 -7.24
CA GLY A 14 7.52 23.04 -7.05
C GLY A 14 8.34 21.94 -6.37
N ILE A 15 9.54 22.25 -5.85
CA ILE A 15 10.42 21.26 -5.24
C ILE A 15 10.45 21.48 -3.73
N CYS A 16 10.06 20.46 -2.98
CA CYS A 16 10.08 20.49 -1.53
C CYS A 16 11.51 20.42 -0.97
N ARG A 17 11.80 21.20 0.07
CA ARG A 17 13.11 21.24 0.74
C ARG A 17 12.99 20.71 2.16
N ALA A 18 14.00 19.94 2.56
CA ALA A 18 14.16 19.45 3.92
C ALA A 18 14.44 20.56 4.93
N THR A 19 14.23 20.26 6.21
CA THR A 19 14.71 21.11 7.30
C THR A 19 16.18 20.79 7.58
N CYS A 20 17.09 21.74 7.38
CA CYS A 20 18.52 21.51 7.56
C CYS A 20 19.07 22.09 8.87
N SER A 21 19.86 21.30 9.59
CA SER A 21 20.60 21.68 10.79
C SER A 21 22.04 21.23 10.66
N ALA A 22 22.97 22.18 10.66
CA ALA A 22 24.38 21.93 10.30
C ALA A 22 24.47 21.24 8.92
N ASP A 23 25.15 20.10 8.85
CA ASP A 23 25.42 19.38 7.60
C ASP A 23 24.38 18.30 7.27
N VAL A 24 23.33 18.15 8.09
CA VAL A 24 22.27 17.16 7.89
C VAL A 24 20.93 17.85 7.61
N CYS A 25 20.28 17.43 6.53
CA CYS A 25 18.94 17.85 6.15
C CYS A 25 17.93 16.73 6.44
N THR A 26 16.78 17.04 7.01
CA THR A 26 15.78 16.04 7.43
C THR A 26 14.47 16.19 6.68
N PHE A 27 13.95 15.05 6.21
CA PHE A 27 12.59 14.85 5.76
C PHE A 27 11.86 13.90 6.72
N THR A 28 10.63 14.23 7.09
CA THR A 28 9.82 13.43 8.03
C THR A 28 8.68 12.77 7.27
N ALA A 29 8.84 11.48 6.96
CA ALA A 29 7.93 10.72 6.11
C ALA A 29 6.66 10.31 6.86
N LYS A 30 5.54 10.35 6.15
CA LYS A 30 4.23 9.81 6.53
C LYS A 30 3.57 9.19 5.31
N VAL A 31 2.52 8.42 5.52
CA VAL A 31 1.65 7.94 4.45
C VAL A 31 0.24 8.49 4.66
N ASP A 32 -0.29 9.17 3.65
CA ASP A 32 -1.71 9.49 3.60
C ASP A 32 -2.46 8.31 2.98
N LEU A 33 -3.05 7.49 3.85
CA LEU A 33 -3.84 6.30 3.47
C LEU A 33 -5.05 6.64 2.58
N TYR A 34 -5.48 7.91 2.54
CA TYR A 34 -6.66 8.34 1.79
C TYR A 34 -6.33 8.97 0.43
N ALA A 35 -5.05 9.09 0.08
CA ALA A 35 -4.61 9.75 -1.14
C ALA A 35 -4.78 8.91 -2.42
N GLY A 36 -5.07 7.62 -2.29
CA GLY A 36 -5.26 6.67 -3.40
C GLY A 36 -5.65 5.27 -2.90
N GLU A 37 -5.61 4.25 -3.76
CA GLU A 37 -5.87 2.85 -3.38
C GLU A 37 -4.90 2.36 -2.31
N LEU A 38 -3.61 2.66 -2.49
CA LEU A 38 -2.53 2.27 -1.59
C LEU A 38 -2.30 3.31 -0.48
N GLY A 39 -2.63 4.56 -0.76
CA GLY A 39 -2.11 5.73 -0.06
C GLY A 39 -0.80 6.20 -0.68
N TYR A 40 -0.37 7.41 -0.31
CA TYR A 40 0.85 8.02 -0.86
C TYR A 40 1.72 8.63 0.22
N TYR A 41 3.04 8.68 -0.02
CA TYR A 41 3.95 9.35 0.88
C TYR A 41 3.64 10.85 0.93
N THR A 42 3.74 11.39 2.13
CA THR A 42 3.80 12.83 2.37
C THR A 42 4.99 13.09 3.28
N PHE A 43 5.49 14.31 3.27
CA PHE A 43 6.55 14.72 4.18
C PHE A 43 6.11 15.97 4.94
N GLU A 44 6.41 16.05 6.23
CA GLU A 44 5.97 17.18 7.07
C GLU A 44 6.45 18.53 6.52
N GLU A 45 7.63 18.53 5.90
CA GLU A 45 8.27 19.69 5.27
C GLU A 45 7.58 20.13 3.97
N CYS A 46 6.68 19.30 3.41
CA CYS A 46 6.07 19.49 2.09
C CYS A 46 4.57 19.86 2.14
N ASN A 47 4.07 20.30 3.29
CA ASN A 47 2.71 20.82 3.47
C ASN A 47 1.59 19.88 2.99
N GLY A 48 1.76 18.57 3.19
CA GLY A 48 0.76 17.58 2.81
C GLY A 48 0.62 17.35 1.30
N ALA A 49 1.58 17.79 0.49
CA ALA A 49 1.68 17.34 -0.89
C ALA A 49 1.89 15.81 -0.94
N ILE A 50 1.14 15.14 -1.81
CA ILE A 50 1.23 13.69 -2.05
C ILE A 50 2.39 13.40 -3.01
N ASN A 51 3.20 12.38 -2.69
CA ASN A 51 4.44 12.01 -3.38
C ASN A 51 5.20 13.23 -3.93
N PRO A 52 5.54 14.21 -3.06
CA PRO A 52 6.10 15.48 -3.50
C PRO A 52 7.46 15.27 -4.18
N THR A 53 7.78 16.14 -5.13
CA THR A 53 9.16 16.20 -5.64
C THR A 53 10.06 16.78 -4.55
N LEU A 54 11.02 15.99 -4.06
CA LEU A 54 11.99 16.41 -3.05
C LEU A 54 13.24 16.98 -3.72
N GLY A 55 13.93 17.88 -3.03
CA GLY A 55 15.20 18.45 -3.46
C GLY A 55 16.34 18.01 -2.57
N MET A 56 17.39 17.43 -3.17
CA MET A 56 18.60 17.00 -2.47
C MET A 56 19.85 17.62 -3.07
N GLU A 57 20.61 18.35 -2.27
CA GLU A 57 21.91 18.90 -2.66
C GLU A 57 22.96 17.78 -2.73
N VAL A 58 23.63 17.65 -3.87
CA VAL A 58 24.69 16.64 -4.06
C VAL A 58 25.80 16.83 -3.03
N GLY A 59 26.26 15.73 -2.43
CA GLY A 59 27.30 15.69 -1.42
C GLY A 59 26.83 15.98 0.02
N LYS A 60 25.58 16.37 0.23
CA LYS A 60 25.00 16.55 1.57
C LYS A 60 24.28 15.30 2.06
N THR A 61 24.23 15.16 3.38
CA THR A 61 23.52 14.08 4.06
C THR A 61 22.06 14.45 4.27
N TYR A 62 21.16 13.57 3.82
CA TYR A 62 19.73 13.67 4.06
C TYR A 62 19.24 12.52 4.92
N LYS A 63 18.51 12.83 5.99
CA LYS A 63 17.86 11.85 6.86
C LYS A 63 16.36 11.80 6.57
N PHE A 64 15.85 10.62 6.26
CA PHE A 64 14.44 10.34 6.07
C PHE A 64 13.90 9.62 7.30
N VAL A 65 13.08 10.28 8.10
CA VAL A 65 12.55 9.74 9.35
C VAL A 65 11.22 9.03 9.08
N GLN A 66 11.15 7.74 9.40
CA GLN A 66 9.94 6.90 9.32
C GLN A 66 9.44 6.53 10.73
N ALA A 67 9.10 7.56 11.52
CA ALA A 67 8.64 7.38 12.90
C ALA A 67 7.11 7.49 13.07
N ASP A 68 6.42 8.08 12.09
CA ASP A 68 4.97 8.20 12.15
C ASP A 68 4.32 6.83 11.92
N ARG A 69 3.30 6.49 12.72
CA ARG A 69 2.58 5.20 12.64
C ARG A 69 2.02 4.87 11.25
N SER A 70 1.78 5.89 10.41
CA SER A 70 1.35 5.70 9.03
C SER A 70 2.38 5.00 8.16
N ASN A 71 3.68 5.03 8.53
CA ASN A 71 4.74 4.34 7.80
C ASN A 71 4.75 2.82 7.99
N TYR A 72 3.91 2.28 8.89
CA TYR A 72 3.79 0.83 9.05
C TYR A 72 3.55 0.15 7.70
N TYR A 73 4.32 -0.89 7.39
CA TYR A 73 4.28 -1.60 6.09
C TYR A 73 4.71 -0.78 4.86
N HIS A 74 5.33 0.39 5.06
CA HIS A 74 5.78 1.28 3.98
C HIS A 74 7.27 1.65 4.07
N PRO A 75 8.21 0.68 4.10
CA PRO A 75 9.64 0.97 4.14
C PRO A 75 10.08 1.74 2.90
N LEU A 76 10.78 2.86 3.10
CA LEU A 76 11.20 3.75 2.02
C LEU A 76 12.44 3.17 1.31
N GLY A 77 12.34 3.05 -0.01
CA GLY A 77 13.42 2.66 -0.92
C GLY A 77 13.88 3.83 -1.79
N PHE A 78 15.04 3.68 -2.42
CA PHE A 78 15.60 4.67 -3.34
C PHE A 78 16.13 4.01 -4.60
N ALA A 79 15.79 4.55 -5.77
CA ALA A 79 16.17 3.96 -7.04
C ALA A 79 16.48 5.01 -8.11
N TYR A 80 17.18 4.59 -9.17
CA TYR A 80 17.45 5.44 -10.33
C TYR A 80 16.23 5.56 -11.26
N PHE A 81 15.28 4.63 -11.17
CA PHE A 81 14.03 4.64 -11.94
C PHE A 81 12.80 4.39 -11.04
N PRO A 82 11.59 4.72 -11.50
CA PRO A 82 10.37 4.50 -10.73
C PRO A 82 10.15 3.04 -10.33
N ASP A 83 9.48 2.86 -9.19
CA ASP A 83 9.07 1.59 -8.58
C ASP A 83 10.21 0.63 -8.17
N GLY A 84 11.47 0.98 -8.42
CA GLY A 84 12.65 0.26 -7.92
C GLY A 84 12.55 -1.25 -8.14
N ALA A 85 12.74 -2.04 -7.08
CA ALA A 85 12.64 -3.49 -7.07
C ALA A 85 11.36 -4.03 -7.75
N HIS A 86 10.22 -3.34 -7.64
CA HIS A 86 8.96 -3.82 -8.23
C HIS A 86 8.95 -3.76 -9.77
N ALA A 87 9.83 -2.97 -10.38
CA ALA A 87 9.95 -2.81 -11.82
C ALA A 87 11.23 -3.42 -12.39
N ASP A 88 11.92 -4.29 -11.64
CA ASP A 88 13.27 -4.80 -11.95
C ASP A 88 14.25 -3.65 -12.27
N ALA A 89 14.07 -2.50 -11.61
CA ALA A 89 14.87 -1.31 -11.84
C ALA A 89 16.07 -1.23 -10.89
N ASP A 90 17.17 -0.68 -11.39
CA ASP A 90 18.38 -0.42 -10.60
C ASP A 90 18.07 0.49 -9.39
N GLU A 91 18.22 -0.08 -8.20
CA GLU A 91 18.14 0.63 -6.93
C GLU A 91 19.45 1.36 -6.62
N LEU A 92 19.40 2.28 -5.66
CA LEU A 92 20.63 2.85 -5.10
C LEU A 92 21.27 1.82 -4.19
N GLU A 93 22.28 1.12 -4.70
CA GLU A 93 23.02 0.10 -3.97
C GLU A 93 24.54 0.34 -4.10
N PRO A 94 25.35 -0.09 -3.12
CA PRO A 94 26.79 0.13 -3.13
C PRO A 94 27.49 -0.39 -4.39
N SER A 95 26.98 -1.50 -4.94
CA SER A 95 27.53 -2.17 -6.12
C SER A 95 26.97 -1.67 -7.46
N ILE A 96 25.94 -0.83 -7.46
CA ILE A 96 25.25 -0.38 -8.67
C ILE A 96 25.74 1.01 -9.07
N VAL A 97 26.42 1.06 -10.22
CA VAL A 97 26.92 2.33 -10.78
C VAL A 97 25.74 3.18 -11.25
N PRO A 98 25.69 4.48 -10.91
CA PRO A 98 24.65 5.37 -11.41
C PRO A 98 24.51 5.26 -12.95
N PRO A 99 23.29 5.05 -13.49
CA PRO A 99 23.10 4.79 -14.90
C PRO A 99 23.67 5.91 -15.78
N GLY A 100 24.58 5.53 -16.68
CA GLY A 100 25.25 6.46 -17.59
C GLY A 100 26.41 7.25 -16.97
N SER A 101 26.82 6.97 -15.74
CA SER A 101 28.05 7.46 -15.12
C SER A 101 29.27 6.65 -15.57
N ASP A 102 30.43 7.30 -15.68
CA ASP A 102 31.73 6.66 -15.90
C ASP A 102 32.42 6.28 -14.57
N SER A 103 31.73 6.48 -13.44
CA SER A 103 32.20 6.15 -12.09
C SER A 103 32.60 4.68 -11.96
N ASN A 104 33.67 4.43 -11.22
CA ASN A 104 34.14 3.09 -10.90
C ASN A 104 33.64 2.59 -9.54
N CYS A 105 32.70 3.29 -8.90
CA CYS A 105 32.23 2.99 -7.55
C CYS A 105 31.69 1.57 -7.38
N GLY A 106 31.13 0.97 -8.44
CA GLY A 106 30.62 -0.40 -8.37
C GLY A 106 31.72 -1.46 -8.23
N ALA A 107 32.97 -1.13 -8.61
CA ALA A 107 34.10 -2.05 -8.50
C ALA A 107 34.59 -2.24 -7.06
N ASP A 108 34.38 -1.25 -6.20
CA ASP A 108 34.76 -1.27 -4.79
C ASP A 108 33.56 -1.02 -3.86
N MET A 109 32.33 -1.23 -4.36
CA MET A 109 31.08 -1.11 -3.60
C MET A 109 30.99 0.21 -2.81
N SER A 110 31.30 1.32 -3.49
CA SER A 110 31.32 2.67 -2.92
C SER A 110 30.27 3.59 -3.55
N CYS A 111 29.37 3.06 -4.38
CA CYS A 111 28.35 3.88 -5.04
C CYS A 111 27.38 4.46 -4.02
N PRO A 112 26.83 5.67 -4.26
CA PRO A 112 25.91 6.29 -3.31
C PRO A 112 24.68 5.42 -3.05
N ALA A 113 24.51 5.02 -1.79
CA ALA A 113 23.44 4.13 -1.35
C ALA A 113 22.82 4.62 -0.02
N PRO A 114 21.53 4.32 0.24
CA PRO A 114 20.88 4.59 1.51
C PRO A 114 21.49 3.75 2.63
N MET A 115 21.57 4.30 3.83
CA MET A 115 22.02 3.62 5.04
C MET A 115 20.84 3.52 5.99
N TYR A 116 20.37 2.31 6.28
CA TYR A 116 19.17 2.07 7.08
C TYR A 116 19.47 1.98 8.58
N LEU A 117 18.68 2.67 9.40
CA LEU A 117 18.85 2.77 10.84
C LEU A 117 17.57 2.40 11.59
N GLN A 118 17.77 1.75 12.74
CA GLN A 118 16.75 1.58 13.78
C GLN A 118 17.17 2.37 15.02
N GLY A 119 16.41 3.41 15.36
CA GLY A 119 16.82 4.38 16.37
C GLY A 119 18.08 5.13 15.95
N GLU A 120 19.16 4.94 16.72
CA GLU A 120 20.50 5.46 16.42
C GLU A 120 21.45 4.39 15.86
N GLU A 121 21.00 3.12 15.80
CA GLU A 121 21.80 2.00 15.33
C GLU A 121 21.74 1.91 13.81
N TYR A 122 22.91 2.01 13.16
CA TYR A 122 23.05 1.67 11.75
C TYR A 122 23.09 0.15 11.58
N LEU A 123 22.26 -0.38 10.69
CA LEU A 123 22.06 -1.82 10.52
C LEU A 123 23.02 -2.48 9.51
N GLY A 124 23.80 -1.68 8.77
CA GLY A 124 24.70 -2.19 7.73
C GLY A 124 26.20 -2.12 8.07
N THR A 125 27.02 -2.44 7.09
CA THR A 125 28.49 -2.32 7.10
C THR A 125 29.04 -1.40 6.00
N TYR A 126 28.24 -1.13 4.96
CA TYR A 126 28.51 -0.12 3.94
C TYR A 126 28.50 1.30 4.53
N SER A 127 29.27 2.24 3.98
CA SER A 127 29.12 3.67 4.28
C SER A 127 29.89 4.53 3.26
N ASN A 128 29.21 5.51 2.67
CA ASN A 128 29.84 6.67 2.01
C ASN A 128 29.71 7.97 2.84
N ASP A 129 29.26 7.86 4.09
CA ASP A 129 28.95 8.99 4.97
C ASP A 129 29.57 8.79 6.36
N ASP A 130 30.69 9.49 6.61
CA ASP A 130 31.44 9.43 7.87
C ASP A 130 30.67 10.01 9.07
N THR A 131 29.54 10.68 8.82
CA THR A 131 28.63 11.15 9.88
C THR A 131 27.74 10.03 10.44
N VAL A 132 27.56 8.94 9.68
CA VAL A 132 26.75 7.78 10.07
C VAL A 132 27.62 6.63 10.54
N ALA A 133 28.60 6.23 9.72
CA ALA A 133 29.54 5.16 10.03
C ALA A 133 30.86 5.38 9.28
N GLN A 134 31.95 4.76 9.75
CA GLN A 134 33.24 4.87 9.06
C GLN A 134 33.11 4.46 7.59
N VAL A 135 33.51 5.35 6.67
CA VAL A 135 33.49 5.10 5.22
C VAL A 135 34.17 3.77 4.90
N SER A 136 33.48 2.95 4.12
CA SER A 136 33.90 1.59 3.78
C SER A 136 33.97 1.39 2.26
N SER A 137 34.50 0.24 1.87
CA SER A 137 34.65 -0.21 0.47
C SER A 137 34.65 -1.73 0.46
N GLY A 138 34.07 -2.34 -0.56
CA GLY A 138 33.90 -3.80 -0.69
C GLY A 138 32.80 -4.36 0.23
N GLU A 139 31.94 -3.49 0.75
CA GLU A 139 30.82 -3.83 1.63
C GLU A 139 29.52 -3.53 0.89
N ASP A 140 28.65 -4.53 0.78
CA ASP A 140 27.37 -4.43 0.07
C ASP A 140 26.17 -4.34 1.03
N ASN A 141 26.38 -4.61 2.32
CA ASN A 141 25.30 -4.55 3.30
C ASN A 141 25.06 -3.10 3.72
N PHE A 142 24.03 -2.46 3.17
CA PHE A 142 23.61 -1.11 3.52
C PHE A 142 22.47 -1.05 4.55
N GLY A 143 22.08 -2.20 5.10
CA GLY A 143 21.16 -2.36 6.23
C GLY A 143 19.69 -2.63 5.85
N LEU A 144 19.36 -2.66 4.55
CA LEU A 144 17.99 -2.89 4.08
C LEU A 144 17.45 -4.26 4.51
N ASP A 145 18.25 -5.32 4.39
CA ASP A 145 17.87 -6.70 4.73
C ASP A 145 17.49 -6.89 6.21
N ASP A 146 17.97 -6.02 7.10
CA ASP A 146 17.61 -6.02 8.53
C ASP A 146 16.49 -4.99 8.86
N TYR A 147 16.21 -4.08 7.93
CA TYR A 147 15.23 -3.00 8.07
C TYR A 147 13.86 -3.40 7.53
N GLU A 148 13.79 -3.79 6.26
CA GLU A 148 12.54 -4.06 5.54
C GLU A 148 11.72 -5.18 6.18
N PRO A 149 12.29 -6.35 6.58
CA PRO A 149 11.49 -7.44 7.13
C PRO A 149 10.69 -7.06 8.38
N LYS A 150 11.17 -6.08 9.16
CA LYS A 150 10.49 -5.60 10.37
C LYS A 150 9.17 -4.90 10.05
N PHE A 151 9.00 -4.34 8.85
CA PHE A 151 7.75 -3.68 8.44
C PHE A 151 6.62 -4.68 8.18
N PHE A 152 6.92 -5.98 8.10
CA PHE A 152 5.93 -7.05 8.02
C PHE A 152 5.47 -7.58 9.39
N HIS A 153 6.13 -7.16 10.49
CA HIS A 153 5.76 -7.62 11.83
C HIS A 153 4.43 -7.00 12.28
N PRO A 154 3.71 -7.61 13.24
CA PRO A 154 2.50 -7.00 13.79
C PRO A 154 2.75 -5.59 14.33
N ILE A 155 1.78 -4.69 14.19
CA ILE A 155 1.95 -3.26 14.51
C ILE A 155 2.49 -2.99 15.93
N PRO A 156 2.01 -3.66 17.00
CA PRO A 156 2.55 -3.41 18.34
C PRO A 156 4.04 -3.77 18.45
N GLU A 157 4.47 -4.84 17.77
CA GLU A 157 5.88 -5.22 17.73
C GLU A 157 6.70 -4.22 16.91
N TRP A 158 6.21 -3.84 15.72
CA TRP A 158 6.87 -2.84 14.87
C TRP A 158 7.03 -1.49 15.59
N THR A 159 6.00 -1.05 16.32
CA THR A 159 6.02 0.20 17.09
C THR A 159 7.06 0.13 18.22
N SER A 160 7.21 -1.03 18.86
CA SER A 160 8.14 -1.24 19.97
C SER A 160 9.62 -1.15 19.57
N TYR A 161 9.95 -1.28 18.28
CA TYR A 161 11.30 -1.15 17.75
C TYR A 161 11.87 0.27 17.84
N GLY A 162 11.00 1.27 18.06
CA GLY A 162 11.36 2.68 18.05
C GLY A 162 11.36 3.28 16.64
N PRO A 163 11.89 4.51 16.48
CA PRO A 163 11.82 5.21 15.21
C PRO A 163 12.77 4.59 14.19
N PHE A 164 12.27 4.36 12.98
CA PHE A 164 13.09 4.00 11.83
C PHE A 164 13.57 5.25 11.09
N SER A 165 14.74 5.15 10.45
CA SER A 165 15.19 6.22 9.54
C SER A 165 16.20 5.72 8.52
N ILE A 166 16.36 6.48 7.44
CA ILE A 166 17.35 6.25 6.39
C ILE A 166 18.25 7.47 6.31
N SER A 167 19.56 7.28 6.26
CA SER A 167 20.50 8.33 5.86
C SER A 167 20.90 8.12 4.41
N LEU A 168 20.81 9.15 3.58
CA LEU A 168 21.23 9.10 2.19
C LEU A 168 22.11 10.31 1.88
N LYS A 169 23.34 10.02 1.48
CA LYS A 169 24.26 11.00 0.91
C LYS A 169 24.50 10.62 -0.54
N PHE A 170 23.98 11.42 -1.46
CA PHE A 170 24.21 11.22 -2.89
C PHE A 170 25.41 12.06 -3.33
N ASP A 171 26.57 11.44 -3.54
CA ASP A 171 27.85 12.12 -3.78
C ASP A 171 28.53 11.76 -5.12
N ASP A 172 27.75 11.34 -6.13
CA ASP A 172 28.18 11.33 -7.52
C ASP A 172 27.90 12.70 -8.18
N GLU A 173 28.96 13.49 -8.43
CA GLU A 173 28.86 14.81 -9.07
C GLU A 173 28.68 14.76 -10.60
N GLU A 174 28.88 13.60 -11.23
CA GLU A 174 28.76 13.39 -12.67
C GLU A 174 27.35 12.95 -13.08
N TYR A 175 26.55 12.44 -12.13
CA TYR A 175 25.17 12.05 -12.38
C TYR A 175 24.24 13.27 -12.46
N GLN A 176 23.60 13.42 -13.62
CA GLN A 176 22.84 14.64 -13.99
C GLN A 176 21.32 14.41 -14.09
N GLN A 177 20.81 13.26 -13.65
CA GLN A 177 19.40 12.92 -13.71
C GLN A 177 18.76 12.98 -12.32
N ASP A 178 17.44 12.86 -12.29
CA ASP A 178 16.70 12.69 -11.04
C ASP A 178 16.86 11.25 -10.53
N ILE A 179 16.59 11.06 -9.23
CA ILE A 179 16.40 9.75 -8.62
C ILE A 179 15.00 9.69 -8.01
N PHE A 180 14.63 8.55 -7.45
CA PHE A 180 13.29 8.32 -6.93
C PHE A 180 13.34 7.76 -5.52
N TYR A 181 12.33 8.08 -4.72
CA TYR A 181 11.98 7.33 -3.53
C TYR A 181 10.72 6.51 -3.81
N PHE A 182 10.59 5.33 -3.23
CA PHE A 182 9.44 4.46 -3.43
C PHE A 182 9.16 3.63 -2.17
N CYS A 183 8.08 2.85 -2.15
CA CYS A 183 7.83 1.87 -1.08
C CYS A 183 8.38 0.51 -1.54
N HIS A 184 9.19 -0.16 -0.72
CA HIS A 184 9.70 -1.50 -1.05
C HIS A 184 8.62 -2.60 -1.03
N ILE A 185 7.45 -2.33 -0.45
CA ILE A 185 6.37 -3.30 -0.31
C ILE A 185 5.21 -3.04 -1.27
N HIS A 186 4.90 -1.78 -1.55
CA HIS A 186 3.75 -1.40 -2.38
C HIS A 186 4.21 -0.62 -3.62
N GLN A 187 4.03 -1.22 -4.79
CA GLN A 187 4.31 -0.58 -6.08
C GLN A 187 3.41 0.64 -6.31
N PHE A 188 3.81 1.56 -7.20
CA PHE A 188 3.09 2.78 -7.61
C PHE A 188 3.11 3.91 -6.59
N MET A 189 3.80 3.74 -5.46
CA MET A 189 4.00 4.78 -4.45
C MET A 189 5.23 5.67 -4.69
N THR A 190 5.89 5.54 -5.84
CA THR A 190 7.08 6.33 -6.18
C THR A 190 6.83 7.83 -6.09
N GLY A 191 7.80 8.58 -5.56
CA GLY A 191 7.95 10.00 -5.78
C GLY A 191 9.36 10.37 -6.23
N ARG A 192 9.53 11.63 -6.65
CA ARG A 192 10.75 12.11 -7.33
C ARG A 192 11.68 12.84 -6.38
N ILE A 193 12.99 12.69 -6.59
CA ILE A 193 14.03 13.51 -5.97
C ILE A 193 14.82 14.20 -7.08
N LYS A 194 14.79 15.54 -7.08
CA LYS A 194 15.67 16.36 -7.90
C LYS A 194 16.99 16.59 -7.19
N LEU A 195 18.08 16.20 -7.85
CA LEU A 195 19.42 16.53 -7.40
C LEU A 195 19.71 18.02 -7.68
N LEU A 196 20.29 18.68 -6.69
CA LEU A 196 20.52 20.12 -6.67
C LEU A 196 22.01 20.44 -6.56
N LYS A 197 22.38 21.58 -7.14
CA LYS A 197 23.66 22.24 -6.98
C LYS A 197 23.43 23.74 -6.77
N ASP A 198 23.94 24.27 -5.68
CA ASP A 198 23.69 25.64 -5.22
C ASP A 198 22.18 25.97 -5.16
N ASP A 199 21.39 25.05 -4.58
CA ASP A 199 19.92 25.14 -4.46
C ASP A 199 19.15 25.19 -5.80
N LYS A 200 19.81 24.81 -6.91
CA LYS A 200 19.21 24.76 -8.23
C LYS A 200 19.21 23.33 -8.77
N PRO A 201 18.13 22.87 -9.41
CA PRO A 201 18.11 21.55 -10.05
C PRO A 201 19.25 21.40 -11.06
N ILE A 202 19.97 20.29 -10.96
CA ILE A 202 20.95 19.89 -11.96
C ILE A 202 20.24 19.61 -13.30
N GLN A 203 19.11 18.92 -13.22
CA GLN A 203 18.18 18.71 -14.33
C GLN A 203 17.04 19.74 -14.25
N ASP A 204 17.23 20.90 -14.87
CA ASP A 204 16.32 22.06 -14.77
C ASP A 204 15.17 22.08 -15.79
N LYS A 205 15.21 21.21 -16.81
CA LYS A 205 14.35 21.35 -18.00
C LYS A 205 13.31 20.25 -18.21
N VAL A 206 13.54 19.04 -17.70
CA VAL A 206 12.67 17.89 -17.91
C VAL A 206 12.78 16.95 -16.71
N ASP A 207 11.66 16.40 -16.27
CA ASP A 207 11.63 15.27 -15.34
C ASP A 207 12.20 14.02 -16.02
N LEU A 208 13.45 13.70 -15.72
CA LEU A 208 14.21 12.60 -16.32
C LEU A 208 14.92 11.80 -15.24
N PRO A 209 14.68 10.47 -15.15
CA PRO A 209 13.70 9.69 -15.94
C PRO A 209 12.24 10.14 -15.72
N ALA A 210 11.35 9.81 -16.66
CA ALA A 210 9.91 10.06 -16.49
C ALA A 210 9.34 9.09 -15.45
N LEU A 211 8.29 9.50 -14.71
CA LEU A 211 7.63 8.63 -13.72
C LEU A 211 6.95 7.41 -14.37
N GLY A 212 6.43 7.57 -15.58
CA GLY A 212 5.85 6.46 -16.36
C GLY A 212 4.37 6.18 -16.08
N TYR A 213 3.81 6.73 -15.01
CA TYR A 213 2.39 6.61 -14.67
C TYR A 213 1.87 7.87 -13.95
N GLU A 214 0.55 7.98 -13.85
CA GLU A 214 -0.13 9.03 -13.09
C GLU A 214 -0.56 8.46 -11.74
N TYR A 215 -0.50 9.28 -10.69
CA TYR A 215 -1.04 8.86 -9.40
C TYR A 215 -2.57 8.75 -9.47
N ASP A 216 -3.09 7.74 -8.78
CA ASP A 216 -4.49 7.67 -8.42
C ASP A 216 -4.97 8.97 -7.78
N SER A 217 -6.23 9.30 -8.04
CA SER A 217 -6.91 10.43 -7.42
C SER A 217 -8.31 10.01 -7.00
N PRO A 218 -8.62 10.00 -5.69
CA PRO A 218 -9.95 9.67 -5.21
C PRO A 218 -11.01 10.62 -5.80
N SER A 219 -12.19 10.05 -6.13
CA SER A 219 -13.36 10.84 -6.49
C SER A 219 -13.86 11.70 -5.31
N ASP A 220 -14.80 12.62 -5.56
CA ASP A 220 -15.40 13.39 -4.46
C ASP A 220 -16.23 12.53 -3.49
N PHE A 221 -16.85 11.46 -4.01
CA PHE A 221 -17.49 10.45 -3.18
C PHE A 221 -16.46 9.73 -2.30
N ASP A 222 -15.37 9.28 -2.90
CA ASP A 222 -14.30 8.56 -2.21
C ASP A 222 -13.59 9.43 -1.16
N LYS A 223 -13.36 10.73 -1.44
CA LYS A 223 -12.82 11.67 -0.44
C LYS A 223 -13.73 11.81 0.78
N THR A 224 -15.05 11.75 0.55
CA THR A 224 -16.05 11.82 1.63
C THR A 224 -16.03 10.55 2.47
N CYS A 225 -15.96 9.38 1.82
CA CYS A 225 -15.94 8.08 2.50
C CYS A 225 -14.56 7.68 3.05
N GLY A 226 -13.48 8.30 2.60
CA GLY A 226 -12.11 7.84 2.86
C GLY A 226 -11.74 6.58 2.09
N THR A 227 -12.35 6.34 0.93
CA THR A 227 -12.21 5.12 0.12
C THR A 227 -11.48 5.39 -1.19
N PHE A 228 -11.44 4.39 -2.08
CA PHE A 228 -11.01 4.54 -3.46
C PHE A 228 -11.86 3.68 -4.40
N GLY A 229 -12.18 4.22 -5.59
CA GLY A 229 -12.79 3.47 -6.69
C GLY A 229 -14.30 3.21 -6.58
N LEU A 230 -15.01 3.85 -5.64
CA LEU A 230 -16.40 3.49 -5.33
C LEU A 230 -17.46 4.36 -6.01
N ASP A 231 -17.10 5.50 -6.60
CA ASP A 231 -18.07 6.47 -7.14
C ASP A 231 -19.13 5.84 -8.05
N LYS A 232 -18.72 4.92 -8.92
CA LYS A 232 -19.59 4.23 -9.89
C LYS A 232 -20.52 3.17 -9.29
N PHE A 233 -20.27 2.75 -8.04
CA PHE A 233 -20.98 1.68 -7.35
C PHE A 233 -22.00 2.18 -6.32
N GLN A 234 -22.23 3.50 -6.28
CA GLN A 234 -23.34 4.07 -5.51
C GLN A 234 -24.68 3.48 -5.96
N LEU A 235 -25.55 3.18 -5.00
CA LEU A 235 -26.88 2.63 -5.29
C LEU A 235 -27.84 3.71 -5.82
N PRO A 236 -28.76 3.35 -6.74
CA PRO A 236 -28.97 2.03 -7.32
C PRO A 236 -27.93 1.66 -8.39
N TYR A 237 -27.50 0.40 -8.41
CA TYR A 237 -26.60 -0.18 -9.42
C TYR A 237 -27.17 -1.53 -9.91
N PRO A 238 -27.19 -1.84 -11.23
CA PRO A 238 -27.94 -2.99 -11.77
C PRO A 238 -27.55 -4.35 -11.19
N GLU A 239 -26.28 -4.56 -10.91
CA GLU A 239 -25.71 -5.79 -10.36
C GLU A 239 -25.84 -5.90 -8.83
N CYS A 240 -26.50 -4.95 -8.18
CA CYS A 240 -26.58 -4.86 -6.71
C CYS A 240 -28.04 -4.84 -6.21
N PRO A 241 -28.32 -5.33 -4.99
CA PRO A 241 -29.60 -5.13 -4.33
C PRO A 241 -29.87 -3.64 -4.06
N GLU A 242 -31.11 -3.31 -3.71
CA GLU A 242 -31.52 -1.92 -3.41
C GLU A 242 -30.81 -1.32 -2.19
N LYS A 243 -30.26 -2.15 -1.29
CA LYS A 243 -29.47 -1.77 -0.11
C LYS A 243 -28.71 -2.98 0.45
N PHE A 244 -27.59 -2.73 1.12
CA PHE A 244 -26.87 -3.71 1.95
C PHE A 244 -27.04 -3.43 3.43
N VAL A 245 -27.10 -2.15 3.83
CA VAL A 245 -27.30 -1.76 5.23
C VAL A 245 -28.79 -1.57 5.56
N CYS A 246 -29.28 -2.30 6.56
CA CYS A 246 -30.67 -2.22 7.04
C CYS A 246 -30.81 -1.30 8.26
N ASP A 247 -32.02 -0.83 8.51
CA ASP A 247 -32.43 -0.12 9.74
C ASP A 247 -31.57 1.10 10.13
N VAL A 248 -31.06 1.83 9.12
CA VAL A 248 -30.24 3.03 9.31
C VAL A 248 -31.02 4.14 10.03
N PRO A 249 -30.53 4.66 11.17
CA PRO A 249 -31.20 5.71 11.92
C PRO A 249 -31.13 7.05 11.17
N GLN A 250 -32.27 7.49 10.63
CA GLN A 250 -32.35 8.66 9.74
C GLN A 250 -32.04 10.00 10.43
N ASP A 251 -32.08 10.04 11.77
CA ASP A 251 -31.73 11.21 12.58
C ASP A 251 -30.23 11.32 12.89
N ASN A 252 -29.42 10.29 12.55
CA ASN A 252 -27.96 10.32 12.69
C ASN A 252 -27.29 10.48 11.33
N ALA A 253 -27.00 11.72 10.95
CA ALA A 253 -26.39 12.06 9.66
C ALA A 253 -25.05 11.35 9.40
N ASN A 254 -24.22 11.14 10.44
CA ASN A 254 -22.94 10.45 10.29
C ASN A 254 -23.13 8.96 9.97
N LEU A 255 -24.07 8.29 10.64
CA LEU A 255 -24.39 6.89 10.34
C LEU A 255 -25.09 6.75 8.99
N VAL A 256 -25.92 7.70 8.57
CA VAL A 256 -26.50 7.73 7.23
C VAL A 256 -25.39 7.80 6.17
N GLN A 257 -24.44 8.72 6.33
CA GLN A 257 -23.30 8.86 5.41
C GLN A 257 -22.42 7.60 5.39
N PHE A 258 -22.03 7.10 6.57
CA PHE A 258 -21.22 5.89 6.67
C PHE A 258 -21.91 4.68 6.05
N SER A 259 -23.21 4.51 6.29
CA SER A 259 -24.00 3.42 5.68
C SER A 259 -24.03 3.52 4.15
N SER A 260 -24.11 4.73 3.59
CA SER A 260 -24.04 4.91 2.13
C SER A 260 -22.67 4.56 1.54
N CYS A 261 -21.59 4.77 2.30
CA CYS A 261 -20.26 4.31 1.92
C CYS A 261 -20.18 2.78 1.92
N ILE A 262 -20.72 2.12 2.96
CA ILE A 262 -20.80 0.66 3.05
C ILE A 262 -21.65 0.07 1.91
N ASP A 263 -22.77 0.68 1.55
CA ASP A 263 -23.59 0.22 0.42
C ASP A 263 -22.81 0.24 -0.91
N ALA A 264 -22.00 1.28 -1.16
CA ALA A 264 -21.18 1.36 -2.37
C ALA A 264 -20.01 0.35 -2.36
N MET A 265 -19.39 0.15 -1.20
CA MET A 265 -18.35 -0.86 -0.94
C MET A 265 -18.87 -2.28 -1.24
N ASP A 266 -19.99 -2.66 -0.63
CA ASP A 266 -20.56 -3.99 -0.84
C ASP A 266 -21.08 -4.17 -2.27
N CYS A 267 -21.57 -3.09 -2.90
CA CYS A 267 -21.91 -3.14 -4.32
C CYS A 267 -20.68 -3.37 -5.21
N HIS A 268 -19.57 -2.66 -4.95
CA HIS A 268 -18.29 -2.89 -5.62
C HIS A 268 -17.84 -4.34 -5.47
N MET A 269 -17.91 -4.88 -4.26
CA MET A 269 -17.54 -6.28 -3.99
C MET A 269 -18.43 -7.27 -4.76
N VAL A 270 -19.76 -7.11 -4.70
CA VAL A 270 -20.69 -8.01 -5.40
C VAL A 270 -20.48 -7.96 -6.91
N ALA A 271 -20.37 -6.76 -7.47
CA ALA A 271 -20.14 -6.60 -8.90
C ALA A 271 -18.78 -7.20 -9.32
N GLY A 272 -17.70 -6.90 -8.60
CA GLY A 272 -16.36 -7.38 -8.90
C GLY A 272 -16.17 -8.88 -8.66
N MET A 273 -16.81 -9.46 -7.64
CA MET A 273 -16.76 -10.92 -7.40
C MET A 273 -17.62 -11.71 -8.39
N THR A 274 -18.49 -11.04 -9.15
CA THR A 274 -19.30 -11.70 -10.18
C THR A 274 -18.44 -11.86 -11.44
N THR A 275 -17.77 -13.01 -11.52
CA THR A 275 -16.72 -13.29 -12.50
C THR A 275 -17.09 -14.46 -13.43
N GLY A 276 -16.51 -14.43 -14.62
CA GLY A 276 -16.43 -15.56 -15.51
C GLY A 276 -15.42 -16.60 -15.03
N VAL A 277 -15.14 -17.57 -15.90
CA VAL A 277 -14.08 -18.56 -15.69
C VAL A 277 -13.31 -18.76 -16.99
N THR A 278 -13.02 -17.66 -17.70
CA THR A 278 -12.50 -17.69 -19.07
C THR A 278 -11.13 -18.34 -19.18
N ALA A 279 -10.30 -18.19 -18.14
CA ALA A 279 -9.01 -18.85 -18.01
C ALA A 279 -9.09 -20.37 -17.76
N ASN A 280 -10.28 -20.93 -17.46
CA ASN A 280 -10.48 -22.33 -17.08
C ASN A 280 -9.51 -22.81 -15.98
N SER A 281 -9.28 -21.97 -14.96
CA SER A 281 -8.33 -22.21 -13.88
C SER A 281 -8.93 -21.84 -12.54
N GLU A 282 -8.88 -22.74 -11.57
CA GLU A 282 -9.34 -22.46 -10.20
C GLU A 282 -8.49 -21.37 -9.53
N LYS A 283 -7.21 -21.24 -9.92
CA LYS A 283 -6.33 -20.19 -9.42
C LYS A 283 -6.77 -18.82 -9.93
N ALA A 284 -7.03 -18.70 -11.23
CA ALA A 284 -7.49 -17.46 -11.82
C ALA A 284 -8.85 -17.05 -11.21
N LEU A 285 -9.81 -18.00 -11.15
CA LEU A 285 -11.11 -17.75 -10.53
C LEU A 285 -11.01 -17.28 -9.09
N PHE A 286 -10.13 -17.89 -8.29
CA PHE A 286 -9.89 -17.45 -6.92
C PHE A 286 -9.37 -16.02 -6.89
N ILE A 287 -8.37 -15.69 -7.70
CA ILE A 287 -7.75 -14.36 -7.72
C ILE A 287 -8.74 -13.29 -8.20
N HIS A 288 -9.46 -13.53 -9.29
CA HIS A 288 -10.45 -12.58 -9.82
C HIS A 288 -11.58 -12.29 -8.83
N GLN A 289 -11.89 -13.21 -7.91
CA GLN A 289 -12.84 -12.94 -6.83
C GLN A 289 -12.18 -12.35 -5.58
N MET A 290 -10.93 -12.70 -5.29
CA MET A 290 -10.26 -12.30 -4.06
C MET A 290 -9.72 -10.88 -4.12
N ILE A 291 -9.33 -10.37 -5.29
CA ILE A 291 -8.95 -8.96 -5.49
C ILE A 291 -10.09 -8.00 -5.07
N PRO A 292 -11.30 -8.06 -5.66
CA PRO A 292 -12.40 -7.17 -5.26
C PRO A 292 -12.88 -7.42 -3.82
N HIS A 293 -12.74 -8.65 -3.30
CA HIS A 293 -12.99 -8.93 -1.88
C HIS A 293 -11.99 -8.20 -0.97
N HIS A 294 -10.70 -8.20 -1.31
CA HIS A 294 -9.67 -7.49 -0.56
C HIS A 294 -9.84 -5.97 -0.67
N GLN A 295 -10.11 -5.45 -1.87
CA GLN A 295 -10.40 -4.02 -2.07
C GLN A 295 -11.59 -3.55 -1.22
N ASN A 296 -12.62 -4.39 -1.07
CA ASN A 296 -13.74 -4.08 -0.18
C ASN A 296 -13.31 -3.99 1.29
N ALA A 297 -12.53 -4.96 1.78
CA ALA A 297 -12.04 -4.96 3.15
C ALA A 297 -11.12 -3.75 3.43
N VAL A 298 -10.24 -3.40 2.49
CA VAL A 298 -9.40 -2.20 2.55
C VAL A 298 -10.27 -0.94 2.63
N ASN A 299 -11.27 -0.80 1.75
CA ASN A 299 -12.16 0.36 1.75
C ASN A 299 -12.99 0.48 3.04
N MET A 300 -13.52 -0.64 3.57
CA MET A 300 -14.20 -0.65 4.87
C MET A 300 -13.27 -0.20 6.01
N ALA A 301 -12.03 -0.71 6.00
CA ALA A 301 -11.06 -0.36 7.03
C ALA A 301 -10.68 1.12 6.98
N LYS A 302 -10.40 1.66 5.79
CA LYS A 302 -10.13 3.09 5.61
C LYS A 302 -11.32 3.96 6.00
N ALA A 303 -12.53 3.58 5.62
CA ALA A 303 -13.72 4.36 5.94
C ALA A 303 -13.97 4.45 7.45
N LEU A 304 -13.77 3.36 8.20
CA LEU A 304 -13.89 3.41 9.65
C LEU A 304 -12.81 4.33 10.26
N LEU A 305 -11.54 4.20 9.85
CA LEU A 305 -10.47 5.11 10.30
C LEU A 305 -10.79 6.58 9.97
N LYS A 306 -11.39 6.85 8.80
CA LYS A 306 -11.75 8.20 8.34
C LYS A 306 -12.75 8.89 9.25
N THR A 307 -13.62 8.13 9.92
CA THR A 307 -14.63 8.70 10.83
C THR A 307 -14.02 9.41 12.04
N GLY A 308 -12.79 9.06 12.42
CA GLY A 308 -12.15 9.54 13.63
C GLY A 308 -12.86 9.09 14.92
N SER A 309 -13.66 8.02 14.87
CA SER A 309 -14.41 7.51 16.02
C SER A 309 -13.58 6.66 16.99
N LEU A 310 -12.34 6.31 16.63
CA LEU A 310 -11.44 5.51 17.47
C LEU A 310 -10.51 6.44 18.24
N GLU A 311 -10.41 6.25 19.56
CA GLU A 311 -9.50 6.98 20.43
C GLU A 311 -8.26 6.12 20.73
N CYS A 312 -7.18 6.30 19.95
CA CYS A 312 -5.92 5.58 20.16
C CYS A 312 -4.68 6.48 20.08
N ASP A 313 -4.20 6.92 21.24
CA ASP A 313 -2.99 7.75 21.34
C ASP A 313 -1.70 6.93 21.13
N ASN A 314 -1.69 5.65 21.51
CA ASN A 314 -0.55 4.76 21.40
C ASN A 314 -0.99 3.37 20.91
N LEU A 315 -0.43 2.91 19.78
CA LEU A 315 -0.78 1.62 19.17
C LEU A 315 -0.31 0.40 19.98
N GLU A 316 0.52 0.60 21.01
CA GLU A 316 0.91 -0.44 21.96
C GLU A 316 -0.15 -0.67 23.06
N ASP A 317 -1.13 0.23 23.20
CA ASP A 317 -2.15 0.12 24.23
C ASP A 317 -3.20 -0.94 23.84
N GLU A 318 -3.57 -1.80 24.78
CA GLU A 318 -4.56 -2.88 24.58
C GLU A 318 -6.01 -2.43 24.82
N THR A 319 -6.38 -1.20 24.42
CA THR A 319 -7.78 -0.76 24.45
C THR A 319 -8.56 -1.33 23.27
N ASP A 320 -9.88 -1.38 23.36
CA ASP A 320 -10.73 -1.86 22.25
C ASP A 320 -10.50 -1.01 20.98
N ASP A 321 -10.42 0.32 21.13
CA ASP A 321 -10.20 1.26 20.03
C ASP A 321 -8.80 1.12 19.42
N CYS A 322 -7.75 0.96 20.24
CA CYS A 322 -6.39 0.73 19.73
C CYS A 322 -6.25 -0.62 19.05
N SER A 323 -6.83 -1.68 19.63
CA SER A 323 -6.87 -3.01 19.02
C SER A 323 -7.57 -2.96 17.66
N LEU A 324 -8.65 -2.18 17.54
CA LEU A 324 -9.35 -1.99 16.29
C LEU A 324 -8.53 -1.15 15.31
N GLU A 325 -7.88 -0.06 15.71
CA GLU A 325 -6.99 0.72 14.82
C GLU A 325 -5.84 -0.15 14.28
N VAL A 326 -5.23 -1.00 15.11
CA VAL A 326 -4.21 -1.97 14.70
C VAL A 326 -4.76 -2.88 13.60
N ILE A 327 -5.92 -3.52 13.83
CA ILE A 327 -6.56 -4.41 12.85
C ILE A 327 -6.84 -3.67 11.54
N LEU A 328 -7.37 -2.45 11.59
CA LEU A 328 -7.70 -1.69 10.39
C LEU A 328 -6.46 -1.37 9.57
N ARG A 329 -5.36 -0.96 10.20
CA ARG A 329 -4.09 -0.67 9.51
C ARG A 329 -3.45 -1.93 8.92
N GLU A 330 -3.50 -3.06 9.63
CA GLU A 330 -3.03 -4.36 9.11
C GLU A 330 -3.87 -4.81 7.90
N ILE A 331 -5.20 -4.64 7.95
CA ILE A 331 -6.08 -4.91 6.80
C ILE A 331 -5.70 -4.03 5.62
N ILE A 332 -5.57 -2.71 5.81
CA ILE A 332 -5.30 -1.76 4.73
C ILE A 332 -4.00 -2.12 4.02
N ASN A 333 -2.91 -2.19 4.77
CA ASN A 333 -1.60 -2.34 4.18
C ASN A 333 -1.33 -3.78 3.72
N GLY A 334 -1.69 -4.76 4.55
CA GLY A 334 -1.46 -6.18 4.25
C GLY A 334 -2.30 -6.67 3.08
N GLN A 335 -3.58 -6.28 2.99
CA GLN A 335 -4.42 -6.71 1.86
C GLN A 335 -4.08 -5.97 0.57
N ASN A 336 -3.64 -4.70 0.63
CA ASN A 336 -3.10 -4.03 -0.55
C ASN A 336 -1.85 -4.72 -1.11
N ALA A 337 -0.93 -5.18 -0.25
CA ALA A 337 0.21 -5.97 -0.71
C ALA A 337 -0.21 -7.32 -1.32
N GLN A 338 -1.22 -7.97 -0.74
CA GLN A 338 -1.78 -9.21 -1.28
C GLN A 338 -2.50 -9.00 -2.62
N ILE A 339 -3.17 -7.87 -2.82
CA ILE A 339 -3.77 -7.48 -4.12
C ILE A 339 -2.68 -7.41 -5.20
N GLN A 340 -1.58 -6.69 -4.94
CA GLN A 340 -0.48 -6.59 -5.90
C GLN A 340 0.18 -7.94 -6.17
N ALA A 341 0.39 -8.76 -5.13
CA ALA A 341 0.90 -10.12 -5.32
C ALA A 341 -0.04 -10.99 -6.18
N MET A 342 -1.35 -10.86 -6.00
CA MET A 342 -2.35 -11.55 -6.81
C MET A 342 -2.36 -11.07 -8.26
N GLN A 343 -2.25 -9.75 -8.50
CA GLN A 343 -2.12 -9.17 -9.84
C GLN A 343 -0.86 -9.68 -10.55
N ALA A 344 0.28 -9.72 -9.85
CA ALA A 344 1.53 -10.27 -10.37
C ALA A 344 1.40 -11.77 -10.74
N ILE A 345 0.62 -12.55 -9.97
CA ILE A 345 0.34 -13.96 -10.30
C ILE A 345 -0.51 -14.08 -11.58
N LEU A 346 -1.50 -13.20 -11.79
CA LEU A 346 -2.28 -13.18 -13.03
C LEU A 346 -1.38 -12.92 -14.23
N GLU A 347 -0.55 -11.88 -14.16
CA GLU A 347 0.39 -11.49 -15.21
C GLU A 347 1.40 -12.60 -15.49
N GLY A 348 2.12 -13.07 -14.47
CA GLY A 348 3.15 -14.10 -14.61
C GLY A 348 2.61 -15.46 -15.08
N SER A 349 1.32 -15.72 -14.89
CA SER A 349 0.63 -16.92 -15.40
C SER A 349 -0.06 -16.70 -16.76
N ASN A 350 0.03 -15.49 -17.33
CA ASN A 350 -0.66 -15.07 -18.54
C ASN A 350 -2.18 -15.35 -18.48
N TYR A 351 -2.79 -15.13 -17.31
CA TYR A 351 -4.24 -15.07 -17.15
C TYR A 351 -4.76 -13.68 -17.55
N PRO A 352 -6.06 -13.56 -17.92
CA PRO A 352 -6.67 -12.25 -18.07
C PRO A 352 -6.52 -11.43 -16.79
N GLU A 353 -6.25 -10.14 -16.93
CA GLU A 353 -6.24 -9.19 -15.82
C GLU A 353 -7.62 -9.11 -15.16
N GLU A 354 -8.67 -9.04 -15.98
CA GLU A 354 -10.07 -8.99 -15.56
C GLU A 354 -10.87 -10.16 -16.15
N ASP A 355 -11.89 -10.62 -15.42
CA ASP A 355 -12.84 -11.64 -15.88
C ASP A 355 -14.28 -11.31 -15.45
N ASP A 356 -14.69 -10.05 -15.57
CA ASP A 356 -16.01 -9.55 -15.16
C ASP A 356 -17.19 -10.29 -15.84
N CYS A 357 -18.22 -10.60 -15.05
CA CYS A 357 -19.50 -11.14 -15.52
C CYS A 357 -20.66 -10.26 -15.05
N LYS A 358 -21.28 -9.51 -15.96
CA LYS A 358 -22.41 -8.63 -15.62
C LYS A 358 -23.70 -9.41 -15.44
N VAL A 359 -24.28 -9.35 -14.24
CA VAL A 359 -25.52 -10.04 -13.88
C VAL A 359 -26.47 -9.07 -13.18
N ASP A 360 -27.54 -8.67 -13.85
CA ASP A 360 -28.56 -7.79 -13.28
C ASP A 360 -29.33 -8.49 -12.15
N VAL A 361 -29.43 -7.86 -10.99
CA VAL A 361 -30.18 -8.35 -9.80
C VAL A 361 -31.68 -8.05 -9.89
N SER A 362 -32.15 -7.41 -10.99
CA SER A 362 -33.53 -6.92 -11.13
C SER A 362 -34.60 -7.89 -10.59
N GLY A 363 -35.40 -7.37 -9.65
CA GLY A 363 -36.44 -8.08 -8.92
C GLY A 363 -37.64 -8.48 -9.77
N ASN A 364 -37.45 -9.32 -10.79
CA ASN A 364 -38.53 -10.00 -11.49
C ASN A 364 -38.07 -11.26 -12.26
N SER A 365 -37.40 -12.19 -11.58
CA SER A 365 -37.51 -13.59 -12.00
C SER A 365 -38.79 -14.16 -11.37
N SER A 366 -39.84 -14.29 -12.18
CA SER A 366 -40.97 -15.15 -11.85
C SER A 366 -40.43 -16.55 -11.57
N SER A 367 -40.30 -16.91 -10.30
CA SER A 367 -40.10 -18.30 -9.89
C SER A 367 -41.17 -19.14 -10.59
N PRO A 368 -40.82 -20.20 -11.35
CA PRO A 368 -41.82 -21.18 -11.72
C PRO A 368 -42.30 -21.79 -10.42
N ALA A 369 -43.58 -21.54 -10.11
CA ALA A 369 -44.26 -22.02 -8.91
C ALA A 369 -43.80 -23.43 -8.53
N ALA A 370 -43.36 -23.60 -7.28
CA ALA A 370 -43.11 -24.89 -6.70
C ALA A 370 -44.33 -25.79 -6.97
N ARG A 371 -44.14 -26.81 -7.82
CA ARG A 371 -45.17 -27.84 -8.04
C ARG A 371 -45.37 -28.57 -6.72
N PRO A 372 -46.60 -28.69 -6.19
CA PRO A 372 -46.83 -29.52 -5.03
C PRO A 372 -46.60 -30.97 -5.43
N TYR A 373 -45.63 -31.62 -4.79
CA TYR A 373 -45.47 -33.07 -4.88
C TYR A 373 -46.71 -33.73 -4.27
N ILE A 374 -47.56 -34.28 -5.11
CA ILE A 374 -48.61 -35.22 -4.71
C ILE A 374 -47.90 -36.49 -4.24
N LEU A 375 -48.08 -36.83 -2.97
CA LEU A 375 -47.66 -38.09 -2.37
C LEU A 375 -48.37 -39.24 -3.10
N SER A 376 -47.65 -39.97 -3.96
CA SER A 376 -48.09 -41.27 -4.48
C SER A 376 -47.46 -42.35 -3.62
N ILE A 377 -48.29 -42.96 -2.78
CA ILE A 377 -47.94 -44.17 -2.03
C ILE A 377 -48.06 -45.33 -3.02
N MET A 378 -46.93 -45.86 -3.48
CA MET A 378 -46.88 -47.15 -4.17
C MET A 378 -46.11 -48.13 -3.28
N SER A 379 -46.89 -49.05 -2.69
CA SER A 379 -46.40 -50.21 -1.98
C SER A 379 -45.69 -51.14 -2.96
N SER A 380 -44.47 -51.56 -2.64
CA SER A 380 -43.84 -52.71 -3.29
C SER A 380 -42.94 -53.41 -2.29
N ILE A 381 -43.46 -54.54 -1.84
CA ILE A 381 -42.80 -55.59 -1.06
C ILE A 381 -41.62 -56.11 -1.87
N VAL A 382 -40.42 -56.08 -1.28
CA VAL A 382 -39.30 -56.94 -1.71
C VAL A 382 -38.82 -57.72 -0.50
N ILE A 383 -39.16 -59.01 -0.50
CA ILE A 383 -38.60 -60.02 0.38
C ILE A 383 -37.28 -60.46 -0.25
N SER A 384 -36.17 -60.25 0.46
CA SER A 384 -34.94 -61.01 0.23
C SER A 384 -34.43 -61.52 1.56
N ALA A 385 -34.66 -62.81 1.78
CA ALA A 385 -33.89 -63.62 2.71
C ALA A 385 -32.54 -63.94 2.06
N VAL A 386 -31.44 -63.85 2.80
CA VAL A 386 -30.47 -64.94 2.97
C VAL A 386 -29.57 -64.62 4.18
N THR A 387 -29.61 -65.60 5.07
CA THR A 387 -28.79 -65.93 6.24
C THR A 387 -27.29 -65.66 6.15
N TYR A 388 -26.68 -65.23 7.26
CA TYR A 388 -25.55 -65.95 7.87
C TYR A 388 -25.54 -65.75 9.40
N THR A 389 -25.04 -66.77 10.07
CA THR A 389 -25.37 -67.21 11.42
C THR A 389 -24.19 -67.00 12.37
N LEU A 390 -24.51 -66.53 13.58
CA LEU A 390 -23.83 -66.63 14.89
C LEU A 390 -22.38 -66.12 15.12
N MET A 391 -22.32 -65.15 16.03
CA MET A 391 -21.64 -65.15 17.34
C MET A 391 -20.25 -65.78 17.48
N TYR A 392 -19.30 -65.01 18.03
CA TYR A 392 -18.71 -65.31 19.35
C TYR A 392 -18.09 -64.05 19.99
N GLN A 393 -18.20 -64.02 21.32
CA GLN A 393 -17.75 -62.98 22.27
C GLN A 393 -16.21 -62.92 22.40
N ILE A 394 -15.67 -61.70 22.50
CA ILE A 394 -14.84 -61.09 23.58
C ILE A 394 -14.14 -59.86 22.97
#